data_AF-A0A2H6MX74-F1
#
_entry.id   AF-A0A2H6MX74-F1
#
_cell.length_a   1.000
_cell.length_b   1.000
_cell.length_c   1.000
_cell.angle_alpha   90.00
_cell.angle_beta   90.00
_cell.angle_gamma   90.00
#
_symmetry.space_group_name_H-M   'P 1'
#
loop_
_entity.id
_entity.type
_entity.pdbx_description
1 polymer ?
#
loop_
_entity_poly.entity_id
_entity_poly.type
_entity_poly.pdbx_seq_one_letter_code
_entity_poly.pdbx_strand_id
1 'polypeptide(L)'
;MPKKGKTNQESAKKQSQKQRRDQKPGQDARIEELTPELEGASLEEHLDDKEEQDQDQNINEEGMALFDSLTGQPHQEDILLFAVPVCAPYTAMAGYKYKVKLTPGTQKKGKAAKTALHNFMQSRESTTREKDLFRSVKDTDLSRNIPGKVKVSAPNLQHLRKK
;
A
#
# COMPACT_ATOMS: atom_id res chain seq x y z
N MET A 1 0.74 -51.92 -30.72
CA MET A 1 -0.54 -52.46 -30.20
C MET A 1 -1.37 -51.34 -29.58
N PRO A 2 -2.72 -51.38 -29.58
CA PRO A 2 -3.57 -50.30 -29.09
C PRO A 2 -4.44 -50.64 -27.85
N LYS A 3 -4.58 -49.69 -26.91
CA LYS A 3 -5.70 -49.50 -25.96
C LYS A 3 -5.77 -47.99 -25.65
N LYS A 4 -6.83 -47.17 -25.84
CA LYS A 4 -8.28 -47.31 -26.12
C LYS A 4 -9.19 -47.33 -24.87
N GLY A 5 -9.98 -46.25 -24.71
CA GLY A 5 -10.88 -45.89 -23.59
C GLY A 5 -10.82 -44.37 -23.37
N LYS A 6 -11.85 -43.51 -23.42
CA LYS A 6 -13.34 -43.62 -23.46
C LYS A 6 -13.96 -44.27 -22.21
N THR A 7 -14.97 -43.75 -21.50
CA THR A 7 -15.75 -42.46 -21.45
C THR A 7 -16.53 -42.42 -20.08
N ASN A 8 -17.45 -41.51 -19.66
CA ASN A 8 -18.26 -40.45 -20.29
C ASN A 8 -18.76 -39.33 -19.30
N GLN A 9 -19.57 -38.40 -19.82
CA GLN A 9 -20.75 -37.64 -19.28
C GLN A 9 -21.50 -38.16 -18.02
N GLU A 10 -22.41 -37.45 -17.31
CA GLU A 10 -22.85 -36.02 -17.19
C GLU A 10 -24.01 -35.92 -16.15
N SER A 11 -24.44 -34.70 -15.77
CA SER A 11 -25.83 -34.28 -15.47
C SER A 11 -26.43 -34.26 -14.02
N ALA A 12 -26.86 -33.04 -13.64
CA ALA A 12 -28.20 -32.67 -13.10
C ALA A 12 -28.66 -32.89 -11.63
N LYS A 13 -28.69 -31.77 -10.88
CA LYS A 13 -29.85 -31.15 -10.16
C LYS A 13 -30.84 -32.01 -9.35
N LYS A 14 -31.04 -31.66 -8.06
CA LYS A 14 -32.27 -30.98 -7.52
C LYS A 14 -32.33 -30.86 -5.98
N GLN A 15 -32.75 -29.68 -5.49
CA GLN A 15 -33.57 -29.41 -4.28
C GLN A 15 -33.02 -29.91 -2.91
N SER A 16 -33.44 -29.42 -1.74
CA SER A 16 -34.40 -28.36 -1.36
C SER A 16 -33.64 -27.28 -0.51
N GLN A 17 -34.16 -26.43 0.38
CA GLN A 17 -35.50 -26.18 0.97
C GLN A 17 -35.72 -24.64 1.09
N LYS A 18 -36.39 -24.17 2.15
CA LYS A 18 -36.86 -22.79 2.38
C LYS A 18 -37.33 -22.66 3.84
N GLN A 19 -36.83 -21.68 4.60
CA GLN A 19 -37.36 -21.25 5.91
C GLN A 19 -37.40 -19.71 5.90
N ARG A 20 -38.59 -19.11 5.76
CA ARG A 20 -39.45 -18.60 6.84
C ARG A 20 -38.86 -17.37 7.56
N ARG A 21 -39.20 -16.19 7.01
CA ARG A 21 -39.43 -14.96 7.78
C ARG A 21 -40.92 -14.90 8.12
N ASP A 22 -41.25 -14.52 9.34
CA ASP A 22 -42.58 -14.10 9.75
C ASP A 22 -42.46 -12.72 10.43
N GLN A 23 -43.37 -11.81 10.11
CA GLN A 23 -43.50 -10.49 10.73
C GLN A 23 -44.90 -10.38 11.32
N LYS A 24 -45.04 -9.76 12.50
CA LYS A 24 -46.30 -9.14 12.94
C LYS A 24 -45.99 -7.87 13.75
N PRO A 25 -46.51 -6.69 13.33
CA PRO A 25 -46.52 -5.51 14.17
C PRO A 25 -47.71 -5.53 15.14
N GLY A 26 -47.66 -4.70 16.18
CA GLY A 26 -48.78 -4.38 17.06
C GLY A 26 -48.70 -2.92 17.50
N GLN A 27 -49.81 -2.20 17.35
CA GLN A 27 -50.09 -0.88 17.94
C GLN A 27 -50.84 -1.14 19.27
N ASP A 28 -50.82 -0.28 20.30
CA ASP A 28 -51.50 1.01 20.35
C ASP A 28 -51.29 1.74 21.70
N ALA A 29 -51.60 3.05 21.73
CA ALA A 29 -51.83 3.91 22.90
C ALA A 29 -50.62 4.16 23.87
N ARG A 30 -50.55 5.23 24.68
CA ARG A 30 -51.46 6.38 24.96
C ARG A 30 -50.61 7.64 25.27
N ILE A 31 -51.21 8.84 25.20
CA ILE A 31 -50.61 10.14 25.57
C ILE A 31 -51.21 10.63 26.91
N GLU A 32 -50.38 11.14 27.82
CA GLU A 32 -50.64 11.99 29.03
C GLU A 32 -49.31 12.05 29.83
N GLU A 33 -48.86 13.10 30.53
CA GLU A 33 -49.12 14.56 30.52
C GLU A 33 -47.86 15.31 31.10
N LEU A 34 -47.87 16.64 31.20
CA LEU A 34 -46.74 17.52 31.56
C LEU A 34 -46.09 17.29 32.95
N THR A 35 -44.77 17.52 33.02
CA THR A 35 -44.13 18.49 33.95
C THR A 35 -42.71 18.89 33.47
N PRO A 36 -42.21 20.09 33.80
CA PRO A 36 -40.85 20.55 33.49
C PRO A 36 -39.85 20.34 34.65
N GLU A 37 -38.63 20.84 34.46
CA GLU A 37 -37.53 20.98 35.44
C GLU A 37 -36.82 19.69 35.90
N LEU A 38 -35.56 19.54 35.46
CA LEU A 38 -34.42 19.28 36.35
C LEU A 38 -33.11 19.55 35.58
N GLU A 39 -32.45 20.67 35.85
CA GLU A 39 -31.08 20.91 35.41
C GLU A 39 -30.13 19.98 36.19
N GLY A 40 -29.36 19.11 35.52
CA GLY A 40 -28.55 18.16 36.28
C GLY A 40 -27.68 17.11 35.57
N ALA A 41 -27.59 17.04 34.23
CA ALA A 41 -26.65 16.14 33.55
C ALA A 41 -26.40 16.53 32.08
N SER A 42 -25.41 17.40 31.80
CA SER A 42 -24.86 17.59 30.44
C SER A 42 -23.48 18.27 30.50
N LEU A 43 -22.52 17.58 31.11
CA LEU A 43 -21.10 17.97 31.13
C LEU A 43 -20.15 16.81 30.79
N GLU A 44 -20.63 15.56 30.85
CA GLU A 44 -19.88 14.37 30.47
C GLU A 44 -20.00 14.12 28.94
N GLU A 45 -21.24 14.17 28.40
CA GLU A 45 -21.60 14.03 26.97
C GLU A 45 -21.09 15.17 26.05
N HIS A 46 -20.12 15.96 26.51
CA HIS A 46 -19.43 17.02 25.76
C HIS A 46 -17.90 16.98 25.90
N LEU A 47 -17.38 15.91 26.52
CA LEU A 47 -15.95 15.60 26.57
C LEU A 47 -15.61 14.51 25.54
N ASP A 48 -16.37 13.41 25.49
CA ASP A 48 -16.15 12.31 24.52
C ASP A 48 -16.13 12.82 23.05
N ASP A 49 -17.13 13.61 22.65
CA ASP A 49 -17.24 14.24 21.31
C ASP A 49 -16.02 15.10 20.94
N LYS A 50 -15.28 15.63 21.93
CA LYS A 50 -14.05 16.41 21.73
C LYS A 50 -12.81 15.55 21.76
N GLU A 51 -12.74 14.58 22.66
CA GLU A 51 -11.61 13.65 22.72
C GLU A 51 -11.53 12.76 21.47
N GLU A 52 -12.65 12.38 20.85
CA GLU A 52 -12.63 11.75 19.52
C GLU A 52 -12.20 12.74 18.43
N GLN A 53 -12.73 13.97 18.42
CA GLN A 53 -12.42 14.98 17.38
C GLN A 53 -10.96 15.48 17.42
N ASP A 54 -10.36 15.64 18.60
CA ASP A 54 -8.93 15.97 18.74
C ASP A 54 -8.03 14.78 18.39
N GLN A 55 -8.48 13.54 18.63
CA GLN A 55 -7.74 12.33 18.28
C GLN A 55 -7.70 12.10 16.76
N ASP A 56 -8.83 12.26 16.06
CA ASP A 56 -8.90 12.20 14.59
C ASP A 56 -8.06 13.32 13.93
N GLN A 57 -8.06 14.53 14.51
CA GLN A 57 -7.19 15.63 14.06
C GLN A 57 -5.71 15.28 14.24
N ASN A 58 -5.28 14.81 15.42
CA ASN A 58 -3.89 14.44 15.67
C ASN A 58 -3.41 13.30 14.75
N ILE A 59 -4.26 12.28 14.50
CA ILE A 59 -3.95 11.20 13.54
C ILE A 59 -3.74 11.75 12.13
N ASN A 60 -4.54 12.74 11.71
CA ASN A 60 -4.39 13.40 10.42
C ASN A 60 -3.10 14.26 10.34
N GLU A 61 -2.75 14.98 11.41
CA GLU A 61 -1.51 15.76 11.50
C GLU A 61 -0.25 14.88 11.49
N GLU A 62 -0.22 13.79 12.26
CA GLU A 62 0.86 12.79 12.21
C GLU A 62 1.01 12.17 10.81
N GLY A 63 -0.13 11.89 10.14
CA GLY A 63 -0.16 11.39 8.77
C GLY A 63 0.44 12.40 7.76
N MET A 64 0.09 13.68 7.89
CA MET A 64 0.64 14.77 7.06
C MET A 64 2.14 14.96 7.29
N ALA A 65 2.59 15.00 8.54
CA ALA A 65 4.00 15.10 8.89
C ALA A 65 4.82 13.90 8.35
N LEU A 66 4.23 12.69 8.32
CA LEU A 66 4.86 11.54 7.68
C LEU A 66 5.03 11.74 6.17
N PHE A 67 4.06 12.31 5.45
CA PHE A 67 4.20 12.62 4.02
C PHE A 67 5.29 13.66 3.76
N ASP A 68 5.36 14.73 4.55
CA ASP A 68 6.38 15.77 4.42
C ASP A 68 7.80 15.25 4.71
N SER A 69 7.94 14.18 5.49
CA SER A 69 9.24 13.50 5.72
C SER A 69 9.79 12.72 4.51
N LEU A 70 8.99 12.50 3.45
CA LEU A 70 9.36 11.66 2.31
C LEU A 70 10.07 12.44 1.20
N THR A 71 11.40 12.40 1.17
CA THR A 71 12.20 12.98 0.08
C THR A 71 12.63 11.97 -1.00
N GLY A 72 12.49 12.37 -2.28
CA GLY A 72 13.16 11.70 -3.41
C GLY A 72 14.58 12.22 -3.70
N GLN A 73 14.99 13.29 -3.03
CA GLN A 73 16.25 14.01 -3.20
C GLN A 73 16.90 14.23 -1.83
N PRO A 74 17.56 13.20 -1.25
CA PRO A 74 18.27 13.34 0.01
C PRO A 74 19.55 14.17 -0.16
N HIS A 75 19.70 15.17 0.71
CA HIS A 75 20.87 16.01 0.89
C HIS A 75 21.90 15.33 1.82
N GLN A 76 22.97 16.02 2.22
CA GLN A 76 24.03 15.45 3.07
C GLN A 76 23.76 15.67 4.57
N GLU A 77 22.98 16.71 4.86
CA GLU A 77 22.45 17.14 6.15
C GLU A 77 21.20 16.33 6.61
N ASP A 78 20.56 15.59 5.71
CA ASP A 78 19.32 14.84 5.98
C ASP A 78 19.56 13.60 6.87
N ILE A 79 18.76 13.47 7.95
CA ILE A 79 18.80 12.29 8.84
C ILE A 79 17.98 11.15 8.23
N LEU A 80 18.59 10.39 7.32
CA LEU A 80 17.91 9.31 6.59
C LEU A 80 17.58 8.13 7.52
N LEU A 81 16.28 7.92 7.80
CA LEU A 81 15.78 6.84 8.66
C LEU A 81 15.66 5.50 7.92
N PHE A 82 14.99 5.49 6.77
CA PHE A 82 14.64 4.29 5.99
C PHE A 82 14.77 4.54 4.48
N ALA A 83 14.69 3.48 3.68
CA ALA A 83 14.56 3.58 2.21
C ALA A 83 13.31 2.83 1.74
N VAL A 84 12.41 3.52 1.02
CA VAL A 84 11.12 2.99 0.57
C VAL A 84 11.14 2.72 -0.96
N PRO A 85 10.95 1.47 -1.42
CA PRO A 85 10.95 1.17 -2.86
C PRO A 85 9.62 1.52 -3.52
N VAL A 86 9.62 2.60 -4.31
CA VAL A 86 8.46 3.07 -5.08
C VAL A 86 8.52 2.65 -6.56
N CYS A 87 7.35 2.57 -7.22
CA CYS A 87 7.25 2.40 -8.67
C CYS A 87 6.15 3.33 -9.18
N ALA A 88 6.54 4.31 -10.01
CA ALA A 88 5.68 5.41 -10.46
C ALA A 88 5.97 5.76 -11.94
N PRO A 89 5.15 6.60 -12.60
CA PRO A 89 5.49 7.18 -13.90
C PRO A 89 6.84 7.90 -13.85
N TYR A 90 7.70 7.69 -14.85
CA TYR A 90 9.07 8.23 -14.86
C TYR A 90 9.11 9.77 -14.84
N THR A 91 8.05 10.43 -15.32
CA THR A 91 7.84 11.88 -15.26
C THR A 91 7.57 12.37 -13.84
N ALA A 92 6.78 11.64 -13.04
CA ALA A 92 6.55 11.99 -11.63
C ALA A 92 7.84 11.89 -10.80
N MET A 93 8.75 10.99 -11.19
CA MET A 93 10.07 10.85 -10.58
C MET A 93 11.12 11.86 -11.13
N ALA A 94 10.71 12.96 -11.76
CA ALA A 94 11.64 13.92 -12.40
C ALA A 94 12.77 14.39 -11.47
N GLY A 95 12.46 14.74 -10.22
CA GLY A 95 13.46 15.16 -9.22
C GLY A 95 14.33 14.03 -8.66
N TYR A 96 13.80 12.79 -8.55
CA TYR A 96 14.41 11.72 -7.74
C TYR A 96 15.89 11.43 -8.05
N LYS A 97 16.75 11.45 -7.02
CA LYS A 97 18.19 11.13 -7.09
C LYS A 97 18.41 9.68 -7.56
N TYR A 98 17.64 8.74 -7.02
CA TYR A 98 17.74 7.31 -7.35
C TYR A 98 16.54 6.84 -8.16
N LYS A 99 16.69 6.79 -9.49
CA LYS A 99 15.66 6.30 -10.40
C LYS A 99 16.24 5.51 -11.57
N VAL A 100 15.44 4.55 -12.05
CA VAL A 100 15.68 3.83 -13.30
C VAL A 100 14.40 3.83 -14.14
N LYS A 101 14.54 3.86 -15.47
CA LYS A 101 13.43 3.61 -16.38
C LYS A 101 13.30 2.10 -16.58
N LEU A 102 12.15 1.56 -16.17
CA LEU A 102 11.75 0.20 -16.50
C LEU A 102 11.01 0.23 -17.85
N THR A 103 11.41 -0.64 -18.77
CA THR A 103 10.68 -0.89 -20.03
C THR A 103 10.31 -2.38 -20.09
N PRO A 104 9.31 -2.79 -20.89
CA PRO A 104 9.12 -4.20 -21.22
C PRO A 104 10.42 -4.88 -21.67
N GLY A 105 10.60 -6.15 -21.31
CA GLY A 105 11.85 -6.88 -21.57
C GLY A 105 11.83 -8.32 -21.07
N THR A 106 13.00 -8.89 -20.85
CA THR A 106 13.16 -10.34 -20.56
C THR A 106 13.51 -10.66 -19.10
N GLN A 107 13.94 -9.69 -18.29
CA GLN A 107 14.41 -9.94 -16.93
C GLN A 107 13.24 -10.12 -15.96
N LYS A 108 13.31 -11.14 -15.10
CA LYS A 108 12.37 -11.31 -13.98
C LYS A 108 12.49 -10.13 -13.00
N LYS A 109 11.36 -9.68 -12.43
CA LYS A 109 11.28 -8.51 -11.54
C LYS A 109 12.34 -8.44 -10.44
N GLY A 110 12.61 -9.54 -9.72
CA GLY A 110 13.66 -9.60 -8.69
C GLY A 110 15.10 -9.38 -9.21
N LYS A 111 15.41 -9.78 -10.45
CA LYS A 111 16.73 -9.50 -11.05
C LYS A 111 16.84 -8.03 -11.49
N ALA A 112 15.77 -7.48 -12.04
CA ALA A 112 15.69 -6.06 -12.40
C ALA A 112 15.86 -5.16 -11.17
N ALA A 113 15.16 -5.47 -10.06
CA ALA A 113 15.31 -4.79 -8.78
C ALA A 113 16.78 -4.76 -8.30
N LYS A 114 17.45 -5.93 -8.25
CA LYS A 114 18.86 -6.03 -7.85
C LYS A 114 19.81 -5.27 -8.78
N THR A 115 19.53 -5.24 -10.08
CA THR A 115 20.33 -4.46 -11.04
C THR A 115 20.13 -2.95 -10.87
N ALA A 116 18.94 -2.48 -10.51
CA ALA A 116 18.70 -1.06 -10.18
C ALA A 116 19.42 -0.67 -8.87
N LEU A 117 19.23 -1.46 -7.80
CA LEU A 117 19.88 -1.22 -6.51
C LEU A 117 21.41 -1.20 -6.62
N HIS A 118 22.00 -2.14 -7.37
CA HIS A 118 23.44 -2.19 -7.62
C HIS A 118 23.95 -0.94 -8.35
N ASN A 119 23.19 -0.39 -9.29
CA ASN A 119 23.52 0.85 -9.98
C ASN A 119 23.48 2.06 -9.02
N PHE A 120 22.51 2.13 -8.10
CA PHE A 120 22.47 3.16 -7.06
C PHE A 120 23.65 3.04 -6.08
N MET A 121 24.00 1.82 -5.66
CA MET A 121 25.18 1.57 -4.82
C MET A 121 26.52 1.90 -5.52
N GLN A 122 26.54 1.94 -6.85
CA GLN A 122 27.72 2.31 -7.64
C GLN A 122 27.82 3.80 -8.00
N SER A 123 26.78 4.62 -7.73
CA SER A 123 26.92 6.07 -7.94
C SER A 123 27.96 6.65 -6.98
N ARG A 124 28.71 7.64 -7.47
CA ARG A 124 29.70 8.41 -6.71
C ARG A 124 29.04 9.32 -5.68
N GLU A 125 27.80 9.73 -5.95
CA GLU A 125 26.99 10.66 -5.12
C GLU A 125 26.23 9.94 -3.99
N SER A 126 26.37 8.61 -3.90
CA SER A 126 25.77 7.78 -2.85
C SER A 126 26.68 7.73 -1.63
N THR A 127 26.23 8.31 -0.53
CA THR A 127 26.85 8.21 0.80
C THR A 127 26.86 6.77 1.33
N THR A 128 27.61 6.53 2.40
CA THR A 128 27.57 5.26 3.14
C THR A 128 26.17 4.99 3.71
N ARG A 129 25.52 5.99 4.31
CA ARG A 129 24.18 5.86 4.91
C ARG A 129 23.13 5.42 3.90
N GLU A 130 23.08 6.05 2.72
CA GLU A 130 22.17 5.65 1.64
C GLU A 130 22.42 4.21 1.20
N LYS A 131 23.69 3.81 1.03
CA LYS A 131 24.08 2.43 0.68
C LYS A 131 23.65 1.42 1.75
N ASP A 132 23.71 1.76 3.03
CA ASP A 132 23.33 0.86 4.12
C ASP A 132 21.81 0.70 4.20
N LEU A 133 21.05 1.78 4.02
CA LEU A 133 19.59 1.73 3.88
C LEU A 133 19.15 0.96 2.62
N PHE A 134 19.86 1.09 1.49
CA PHE A 134 19.61 0.27 0.30
C PHE A 134 19.75 -1.24 0.57
N ARG A 135 20.65 -1.65 1.47
CA ARG A 135 20.85 -3.07 1.83
C ARG A 135 19.84 -3.59 2.86
N SER A 136 19.17 -2.73 3.63
CA SER A 136 18.18 -3.16 4.63
C SER A 136 16.80 -3.46 4.02
N VAL A 137 16.49 -2.92 2.83
CA VAL A 137 15.23 -3.22 2.11
C VAL A 137 15.24 -4.67 1.61
N LYS A 138 14.18 -5.43 1.92
CA LYS A 138 14.05 -6.84 1.54
C LYS A 138 13.82 -7.00 0.03
N ASP A 139 14.37 -8.06 -0.54
CA ASP A 139 14.18 -8.48 -1.94
C ASP A 139 12.71 -8.57 -2.38
N THR A 140 11.84 -8.99 -1.46
CA THR A 140 10.39 -9.08 -1.64
C THR A 140 9.77 -7.72 -1.95
N ASP A 141 10.26 -6.67 -1.30
CA ASP A 141 9.66 -5.33 -1.33
C ASP A 141 10.25 -4.51 -2.49
N LEU A 142 11.58 -4.59 -2.67
CA LEU A 142 12.28 -4.09 -3.86
C LEU A 142 11.68 -4.57 -5.19
N SER A 143 11.05 -5.76 -5.20
CA SER A 143 10.46 -6.37 -6.40
C SER A 143 8.95 -6.57 -6.33
N ARG A 144 8.27 -6.08 -5.29
CA ARG A 144 6.81 -6.22 -5.11
C ARG A 144 6.06 -5.62 -6.30
N ASN A 145 6.32 -4.34 -6.56
CA ASN A 145 5.55 -3.48 -7.46
C ASN A 145 6.10 -3.40 -8.91
N ILE A 146 7.19 -4.11 -9.22
CA ILE A 146 7.77 -4.12 -10.58
C ILE A 146 6.91 -5.00 -11.51
N PRO A 147 6.46 -4.49 -12.67
CA PRO A 147 5.59 -5.23 -13.58
C PRO A 147 6.32 -6.36 -14.33
N GLY A 148 5.71 -7.55 -14.36
CA GLY A 148 6.01 -8.63 -15.32
C GLY A 148 7.49 -8.97 -15.55
N LYS A 149 7.91 -8.90 -16.83
CA LYS A 149 9.30 -9.01 -17.28
C LYS A 149 9.73 -7.67 -17.89
N VAL A 150 10.89 -7.16 -17.46
CA VAL A 150 11.36 -5.81 -17.77
C VAL A 150 12.83 -5.79 -18.21
N LYS A 151 13.26 -4.64 -18.72
CA LYS A 151 14.66 -4.23 -18.87
C LYS A 151 14.86 -2.95 -18.04
N VAL A 152 15.92 -2.94 -17.23
CA VAL A 152 16.37 -1.73 -16.51
C VAL A 152 17.18 -0.86 -17.47
N SER A 153 16.90 0.44 -17.48
CA SER A 153 17.72 1.47 -18.13
C SER A 153 17.91 2.64 -17.19
N ALA A 154 19.15 3.06 -16.95
CA ALA A 154 19.50 4.26 -16.20
C ALA A 154 20.53 5.07 -17.00
N PRO A 155 20.70 6.37 -16.76
CA PRO A 155 21.91 7.07 -17.20
C PRO A 155 23.14 6.27 -16.75
N ASN A 156 24.15 6.21 -17.63
CA ASN A 156 25.42 5.49 -17.44
C ASN A 156 25.36 3.94 -17.36
N LEU A 157 24.19 3.29 -17.29
CA LEU A 157 24.07 1.83 -17.06
C LEU A 157 24.70 0.95 -18.16
N GLN A 158 24.81 1.44 -19.41
CA GLN A 158 25.31 0.63 -20.54
C GLN A 158 26.82 0.36 -20.47
N HIS A 159 27.60 1.18 -19.76
CA HIS A 159 29.06 1.03 -19.70
C HIS A 159 29.51 -0.15 -18.84
N LEU A 160 28.66 -0.62 -17.91
CA LEU A 160 28.97 -1.72 -16.99
C LEU A 160 28.94 -3.12 -17.65
N ARG A 161 28.61 -3.22 -18.95
CA ARG A 161 28.50 -4.51 -19.67
C ARG A 161 29.74 -4.85 -20.53
N LYS A 162 30.87 -4.17 -20.29
CA LYS A 162 32.17 -4.47 -20.91
C LYS A 162 33.24 -4.70 -19.82
N LYS A 163 33.25 -5.88 -19.23
CA LYS A 163 34.38 -6.44 -18.49
C LYS A 163 34.25 -7.97 -18.43
#